data_AF-A0AAU4IGB7-F1
#
_entry.id   AF-A0AAU4IGB7-F1
#
_cell.length_a   1.000
_cell.length_b   1.000
_cell.length_c   1.000
_cell.angle_alpha   90.00
_cell.angle_beta   90.00
_cell.angle_gamma   90.00
#
_symmetry.space_group_name_H-M   'P 1'
#
loop_
_entity.id
_entity.type
_entity.pdbx_description
1 polymer ?
#
loop_
_entity_poly.entity_id
_entity_poly.type
_entity_poly.pdbx_seq_one_letter_code
_entity_poly.pdbx_strand_id
1 'polypeptide(L)'
;MTTTPATQEPVRANTMRALCTRVLTPNTYRIPGGEVRETTALLHGYVRLLLGETGGVSQACTDAERLLSHGPGEGRLGAWIHMRALARVCRVLLIERQVRRQRNSAAAGRAPQDPDVVVKQ
;
A
#
# COMPACT_ATOMS: atom_id res chain seq x y z
N MET A 1 17.14 -11.42 -20.23
CA MET A 1 15.72 -11.68 -19.95
C MET A 1 15.11 -10.43 -19.35
N THR A 2 14.44 -9.63 -20.17
CA THR A 2 13.89 -8.31 -19.81
C THR A 2 12.47 -8.51 -19.28
N THR A 3 12.33 -8.74 -17.98
CA THR A 3 10.99 -8.80 -17.36
C THR A 3 10.33 -7.43 -17.43
N THR A 4 9.21 -7.38 -18.15
CA THR A 4 8.41 -6.19 -18.42
C THR A 4 7.98 -5.51 -17.10
N PRO A 5 8.37 -4.24 -16.84
CA PRO A 5 8.03 -3.53 -15.61
C PRO A 5 6.53 -3.30 -15.43
N ALA A 6 5.77 -3.22 -16.53
CA ALA A 6 4.32 -3.04 -16.52
C ALA A 6 3.55 -4.20 -15.87
N THR A 7 4.11 -5.42 -15.86
CA THR A 7 3.45 -6.60 -15.29
C THR A 7 3.73 -6.75 -13.80
N GLN A 8 4.88 -6.28 -13.31
CA GLN A 8 5.27 -6.44 -11.90
C GLN A 8 4.46 -5.55 -10.96
N GLU A 9 4.06 -4.38 -11.43
CA GLU A 9 3.32 -3.42 -10.63
C GLU A 9 1.87 -3.86 -10.27
N PRO A 10 1.04 -4.33 -11.22
CA PRO A 10 -0.30 -4.83 -10.89
C PRO A 10 -0.24 -6.08 -10.01
N VAL A 11 0.76 -6.95 -10.20
CA VAL A 11 0.96 -8.13 -9.35
C VAL A 11 1.24 -7.73 -7.90
N ARG A 12 2.13 -6.74 -7.67
CA ARG A 12 2.42 -6.22 -6.33
C ARG A 12 1.17 -5.61 -5.66
N ALA A 13 0.40 -4.78 -6.38
CA ALA A 13 -0.80 -4.15 -5.83
C ALA A 13 -1.88 -5.19 -5.47
N ASN A 14 -2.04 -6.25 -6.27
CA ASN A 14 -2.97 -7.33 -5.99
C ASN A 14 -2.57 -8.14 -4.75
N THR A 15 -1.28 -8.45 -4.59
CA THR A 15 -0.76 -9.12 -3.38
C THR A 15 -1.00 -8.28 -2.13
N MET A 16 -0.70 -6.98 -2.18
CA MET A 16 -0.94 -6.06 -1.07
C MET A 16 -2.43 -6.02 -0.69
N ARG A 17 -3.32 -5.92 -1.69
CA ARG A 17 -4.78 -5.89 -1.48
C ARG A 17 -5.29 -7.19 -0.86
N ALA A 18 -4.84 -8.35 -1.36
CA ALA A 18 -5.22 -9.65 -0.81
C ALA A 18 -4.78 -9.80 0.65
N LEU A 19 -3.55 -9.38 0.98
CA LEU A 19 -3.04 -9.39 2.36
C LEU A 19 -3.87 -8.48 3.27
N CYS A 20 -4.17 -7.25 2.83
CA CYS A 20 -5.02 -6.33 3.58
C CYS A 20 -6.40 -6.92 3.84
N THR A 21 -7.03 -7.51 2.82
CA THR A 21 -8.34 -8.17 2.98
C THR A 21 -8.26 -9.27 4.03
N ARG A 22 -7.29 -10.19 3.90
CA ARG A 22 -7.10 -11.30 4.86
C ARG A 22 -6.95 -10.81 6.30
N VAL A 23 -6.13 -9.78 6.52
CA VAL A 23 -5.86 -9.23 7.86
C VAL A 23 -7.06 -8.48 8.43
N LEU A 24 -7.86 -7.83 7.58
CA LEU A 24 -9.01 -7.01 8.00
C LEU A 24 -10.31 -7.79 8.13
N THR A 25 -10.38 -9.02 7.63
CA THR A 25 -11.53 -9.91 7.81
C THR A 25 -11.93 -9.96 9.29
N PRO A 26 -13.21 -9.74 9.63
CA PRO A 26 -13.71 -9.88 10.99
C PRO A 26 -13.58 -11.32 11.48
N ASN A 27 -13.46 -11.52 12.80
CA ASN A 27 -13.45 -12.84 13.46
C ASN A 27 -12.28 -13.78 13.09
N THR A 28 -11.28 -13.32 12.34
CA THR A 28 -10.06 -14.09 12.05
C THR A 28 -9.06 -14.07 13.23
N TYR A 29 -9.54 -14.10 14.48
CA TYR A 29 -8.69 -14.11 15.68
C TYR A 29 -7.81 -15.37 15.82
N ARG A 30 -7.93 -16.33 14.90
CA ARG A 30 -7.04 -17.50 14.77
C ARG A 30 -5.85 -17.21 13.85
N ILE A 31 -5.06 -16.20 14.16
CA ILE A 31 -3.73 -16.06 13.55
C ILE A 31 -2.72 -16.68 14.54
N PRO A 32 -2.09 -17.81 14.22
CA PRO A 32 -0.99 -18.35 15.02
C PRO A 32 0.06 -17.25 15.25
N GLY A 33 0.59 -17.12 16.47
CA GLY A 33 1.45 -15.98 16.84
C GLY A 33 2.66 -15.75 15.91
N GLY A 34 3.16 -16.79 15.22
CA GLY A 34 4.21 -16.68 14.21
C GLY A 34 3.80 -15.87 12.97
N GLU A 35 2.55 -16.00 12.51
CA GLU A 35 2.05 -15.31 11.32
C GLU A 35 1.87 -13.80 11.55
N VAL A 36 1.66 -13.34 12.79
CA VAL A 36 1.43 -11.91 13.10
C VAL A 36 2.69 -11.08 12.84
N ARG A 37 3.86 -11.55 13.29
CA ARG A 37 5.12 -10.80 13.13
C ARG A 37 5.51 -10.70 11.65
N GLU A 38 5.45 -11.81 10.93
CA GLU A 38 5.77 -11.85 9.50
C GLU A 38 4.80 -11.00 8.68
N THR A 39 3.49 -11.13 8.96
CA THR A 39 2.47 -10.31 8.30
C THR A 39 2.67 -8.82 8.60
N THR A 40 3.01 -8.47 9.84
CA THR A 40 3.34 -7.09 10.25
C THR A 40 4.55 -6.56 9.48
N ALA A 41 5.63 -7.36 9.35
CA ALA A 41 6.82 -6.95 8.59
C ALA A 41 6.52 -6.71 7.11
N LEU A 42 5.73 -7.59 6.47
CA LEU A 42 5.30 -7.44 5.09
C LEU A 42 4.45 -6.18 4.89
N LEU A 43 3.44 -5.99 5.74
CA LEU A 43 2.59 -4.80 5.70
C LEU A 43 3.39 -3.52 5.93
N HIS A 44 4.32 -3.53 6.89
CA HIS A 44 5.20 -2.41 7.16
C HIS A 44 6.04 -2.02 5.92
N GLY A 45 6.65 -3.01 5.26
CA GLY A 45 7.38 -2.79 4.00
C GLY A 45 6.51 -2.19 2.91
N TYR A 46 5.26 -2.66 2.76
CA TYR A 46 4.33 -2.11 1.77
C TYR A 46 3.89 -0.69 2.09
N VAL A 47 3.60 -0.37 3.35
CA VAL A 47 3.26 1.00 3.74
C VAL A 47 4.44 1.93 3.50
N ARG A 48 5.68 1.53 3.85
CA ARG A 48 6.89 2.33 3.55
C ARG A 48 7.08 2.56 2.05
N LEU A 49 6.86 1.55 1.23
CA LEU A 49 6.93 1.68 -0.22
C LEU A 49 5.90 2.69 -0.74
N LEU A 50 4.66 2.61 -0.28
CA LEU A 50 3.58 3.51 -0.71
C LEU A 50 3.76 4.94 -0.19
N LEU A 51 4.26 5.12 1.03
CA LEU A 51 4.57 6.45 1.59
C LEU A 51 5.78 7.09 0.91
N GLY A 52 6.77 6.29 0.49
CA GLY A 52 7.92 6.77 -0.28
C GLY A 52 7.51 7.39 -1.62
N GLU A 53 6.41 6.92 -2.22
CA GLU A 53 5.84 7.53 -3.44
C GLU A 53 5.17 8.90 -3.18
N THR A 54 4.80 9.20 -1.95
CA THR A 54 4.05 10.42 -1.58
C THR A 54 4.83 11.38 -0.68
N GLY A 55 6.01 10.99 -0.20
CA GLY A 55 6.78 11.76 0.79
C GLY A 55 6.13 11.80 2.17
N GLY A 56 5.22 10.86 2.48
CA GLY A 56 4.43 10.87 3.71
C GLY A 56 5.08 10.13 4.88
N VAL A 57 4.55 10.35 6.08
CA VAL A 57 4.89 9.60 7.31
C VAL A 57 3.63 8.96 7.90
N SER A 58 3.78 7.85 8.63
CA SER A 58 2.68 7.19 9.32
C SER A 58 3.10 6.70 10.69
N GLN A 59 2.34 7.10 11.73
CA GLN A 59 2.54 6.62 13.09
C GLN A 59 2.45 5.09 13.18
N ALA A 60 1.58 4.46 12.36
CA ALA A 60 1.46 3.00 12.32
C ALA A 60 2.73 2.31 11.82
N CYS A 61 3.54 2.96 10.96
CA CYS A 61 4.87 2.45 10.60
C CYS A 61 5.83 2.53 11.78
N THR A 62 5.88 3.67 12.46
CA THR A 62 6.73 3.86 13.65
C THR A 62 6.42 2.84 14.74
N ASP A 63 5.14 2.62 15.02
CA ASP A 63 4.69 1.66 16.03
C ASP A 63 5.02 0.22 15.61
N ALA A 64 4.92 -0.10 14.32
CA ALA A 64 5.33 -1.39 13.79
C ALA A 64 6.84 -1.62 13.87
N GLU A 65 7.67 -0.60 13.60
CA GLU A 65 9.13 -0.72 13.76
C GLU A 65 9.51 -1.00 15.22
N ARG A 66 8.84 -0.34 16.18
CA ARG A 66 9.03 -0.63 17.60
C ARG A 66 8.65 -2.07 17.93
N LEU A 67 7.51 -2.53 17.45
CA LEU A 67 7.02 -3.90 17.66
C LEU A 67 7.92 -4.97 17.03
N LEU A 68 8.46 -4.70 15.85
CA LEU A 68 9.35 -5.63 15.13
C LEU A 68 10.73 -5.73 15.79
N SER A 69 11.22 -4.63 16.37
CA SER A 69 12.56 -4.51 16.97
C SER A 69 12.60 -5.03 18.41
N HIS A 70 11.58 -4.75 19.22
CA HIS A 70 11.57 -5.09 20.66
C HIS A 70 10.63 -6.26 21.00
N GLY A 71 9.90 -6.78 20.00
CA GLY A 71 8.84 -7.76 20.21
C GLY A 71 7.57 -7.13 20.79
N PRO A 72 6.54 -7.95 21.05
CA PRO A 72 5.26 -7.46 21.53
C PRO A 72 5.34 -7.13 23.02
N GLY A 73 5.91 -5.98 23.39
CA GLY A 73 5.85 -5.45 24.76
C GLY A 73 4.41 -5.29 25.28
N GLU A 74 3.44 -5.20 24.37
CA GLU A 74 2.00 -5.11 24.61
C GLU A 74 1.26 -6.47 24.52
N GLY A 75 1.99 -7.57 24.36
CA GLY A 75 1.42 -8.92 24.19
C GLY A 75 0.78 -9.18 22.82
N ARG A 76 0.16 -10.36 22.66
CA ARG A 76 -0.36 -10.84 21.36
C ARG A 76 -1.49 -9.96 20.80
N LEU A 77 -2.33 -9.43 21.68
CA LEU A 77 -3.44 -8.56 21.29
C LEU A 77 -2.94 -7.23 20.72
N GLY A 78 -1.95 -6.60 21.39
CA GLY A 78 -1.33 -5.36 20.89
C GLY A 78 -0.72 -5.57 19.50
N ALA A 79 0.05 -6.65 19.32
CA ALA A 79 0.61 -6.99 18.01
C ALA A 79 -0.45 -7.18 16.92
N TRP A 80 -1.57 -7.81 17.25
CA TRP A 80 -2.69 -7.99 16.32
C TRP A 80 -3.36 -6.65 15.96
N ILE A 81 -3.54 -5.75 16.93
CA ILE A 81 -4.10 -4.41 16.70
C ILE A 81 -3.18 -3.61 15.76
N HIS A 82 -1.88 -3.58 16.02
CA HIS A 82 -0.88 -2.87 15.20
C HIS A 82 -0.81 -3.43 13.77
N MET A 83 -0.81 -4.76 13.62
CA MET A 83 -0.89 -5.41 12.32
C MET A 83 -2.15 -4.96 11.54
N ARG A 84 -3.31 -4.91 12.19
CA ARG A 84 -4.55 -4.44 11.56
C ARG A 84 -4.55 -2.94 11.28
N ALA A 85 -3.89 -2.13 12.11
CA ALA A 85 -3.72 -0.71 11.84
C ALA A 85 -2.89 -0.50 10.57
N LEU A 86 -1.74 -1.18 10.45
CA LEU A 86 -0.93 -1.19 9.23
C LEU A 86 -1.72 -1.64 7.99
N ALA A 87 -2.51 -2.71 8.09
CA ALA A 87 -3.34 -3.17 6.98
C ALA A 87 -4.37 -2.11 6.53
N ARG A 88 -4.96 -1.36 7.47
CA ARG A 88 -5.86 -0.23 7.13
C ARG A 88 -5.11 0.87 6.41
N VAL A 89 -3.94 1.27 6.92
CA VAL A 89 -3.10 2.31 6.30
C VAL A 89 -2.70 1.89 4.89
N CYS A 90 -2.22 0.65 4.71
CA CYS A 90 -1.87 0.10 3.40
C CYS A 90 -3.06 0.16 2.42
N ARG A 91 -4.26 -0.24 2.87
CA ARG A 91 -5.48 -0.19 2.05
C ARG A 91 -5.83 1.24 1.62
N VAL A 92 -5.73 2.21 2.53
CA VAL A 92 -6.01 3.62 2.22
C VAL A 92 -5.02 4.15 1.19
N LEU A 93 -3.71 3.94 1.41
CA LEU A 93 -2.67 4.40 0.48
C LEU A 93 -2.81 3.77 -0.92
N LEU A 94 -3.19 2.49 -1.00
CA LEU A 94 -3.49 1.84 -2.29
C LEU A 94 -4.68 2.49 -3.01
N ILE A 95 -5.74 2.82 -2.29
CA ILE A 95 -6.91 3.51 -2.86
C ILE A 95 -6.51 4.90 -3.34
N GLU A 96 -5.79 5.67 -2.52
CA GLU A 96 -5.32 7.01 -2.92
C GLU A 96 -4.42 6.95 -4.15
N ARG A 97 -3.50 5.98 -4.22
CA ARG A 97 -2.65 5.74 -5.40
C ARG A 97 -3.48 5.45 -6.64
N GLN A 98 -4.51 4.62 -6.52
CA GLN A 98 -5.43 4.30 -7.61
C GLN A 98 -6.21 5.55 -8.07
N VAL A 99 -6.72 6.35 -7.13
CA VAL A 99 -7.43 7.61 -7.43
C VAL A 99 -6.51 8.61 -8.11
N ARG A 100 -5.26 8.77 -7.63
CA ARG A 100 -4.25 9.63 -8.26
C ARG A 100 -3.95 9.22 -9.70
N ARG A 101 -3.78 7.92 -9.95
CA ARG A 101 -3.56 7.38 -11.31
C ARG A 101 -4.73 7.69 -12.24
N GLN A 102 -5.96 7.43 -11.79
CA GLN A 102 -7.16 7.70 -12.58
C GLN A 102 -7.29 9.19 -12.93
N ARG A 103 -7.01 10.09 -11.97
CA ARG A 103 -7.00 11.54 -12.22
C ARG A 103 -5.93 11.94 -13.25
N ASN A 104 -4.72 11.41 -13.13
CA ASN A 104 -3.63 11.71 -14.05
C ASN A 104 -3.92 11.19 -15.47
N SER A 105 -4.51 9.99 -15.60
CA SER A 105 -4.95 9.46 -16.89
C SER A 105 -6.07 10.29 -17.52
N ALA A 106 -7.03 10.77 -16.73
CA ALA A 106 -8.09 11.65 -17.22
C ALA A 106 -7.57 13.03 -17.65
N ALA A 107 -6.56 13.58 -16.96
CA ALA A 107 -5.90 14.81 -17.34
C ALA A 107 -5.06 14.64 -18.62
N ALA A 108 -4.35 13.52 -18.77
CA ALA A 108 -3.58 13.20 -19.98
C ALA A 108 -4.49 12.99 -21.21
N GLY A 109 -5.68 12.40 -21.04
CA GLY A 109 -6.68 12.29 -22.11
C GLY A 109 -7.43 13.60 -22.42
N ARG A 110 -7.24 14.65 -21.63
CA ARG A 110 -7.82 16.00 -21.81
C ARG A 110 -6.82 17.03 -22.29
N ALA A 111 -5.54 16.68 -22.49
CA ALA A 111 -4.60 17.58 -23.13
C ALA A 111 -5.17 17.96 -24.50
N PRO A 112 -5.34 19.27 -24.81
CA PRO A 112 -5.82 19.67 -26.12
C PRO A 112 -4.86 19.08 -27.15
N GLN A 113 -5.39 18.27 -28.07
CA GLN A 113 -4.71 18.06 -29.34
C GLN A 113 -4.66 19.43 -29.99
N ASP A 114 -3.52 20.12 -29.89
CA ASP A 114 -3.27 21.38 -30.59
C ASP A 114 -3.64 21.16 -32.07
N PRO A 115 -4.73 21.77 -32.58
CA PRO A 115 -4.95 21.83 -34.01
C PRO A 115 -4.24 23.10 -34.45
N ASP A 116 -2.92 23.06 -34.53
CA ASP A 116 -2.19 24.12 -35.21
C ASP A 116 -1.62 23.62 -36.53
N VAL A 117 -1.49 24.56 -37.46
CA VAL A 117 -1.09 24.43 -38.88
C VAL A 117 -2.27 23.99 -39.79
N VAL A 118 -2.96 24.88 -40.51
CA VAL A 118 -2.46 25.91 -41.45
C VAL A 118 -3.40 27.12 -41.48
N VAL A 119 -2.90 28.31 -41.12
CA VAL A 119 -3.33 29.57 -41.73
C VAL A 119 -2.12 30.17 -42.41
N LYS A 120 -2.31 30.57 -43.68
CA LYS A 120 -1.48 31.39 -44.61
C LYS A 120 -1.28 30.62 -45.93
N GLN A 121 -1.66 31.13 -47.12
CA GLN A 121 -2.06 32.47 -47.57
C GLN A 121 -3.15 32.35 -48.64
#